data_AF-A0A5B7J6A0-F1
#
_entry.id   AF-A0A5B7J6A0-F1
#
_cell.length_a   1.000
_cell.length_b   1.000
_cell.length_c   1.000
_cell.angle_alpha   90.00
_cell.angle_beta   90.00
_cell.angle_gamma   90.00
#
_symmetry.space_group_name_H-M   'P 1'
#
loop_
_entity.id
_entity.type
_entity.pdbx_description
1 polymer ?
#
loop_
_entity_poly.entity_id
_entity_poly.type
_entity_poly.pdbx_seq_one_letter_code
_entity_poly.pdbx_strand_id
1 'polypeptide(L)' 'MQRQDWRHVFSRAKVFFSVGGRYFSSVPVKYQYMPDEVSEYARNVTINLHHRVAKYVKIQLFFQARWILLSELFFISGKC' A
#
# COMPACT_ATOMS: atom_id res chain seq x y z
N MET A 1 6.58 6.53 -30.59
CA MET A 1 5.29 6.28 -29.91
C MET A 1 5.60 5.76 -28.50
N GLN A 2 5.60 6.64 -27.50
CA GLN A 2 6.10 6.33 -26.14
C GLN A 2 4.99 5.67 -25.29
N ARG A 3 5.26 4.47 -24.77
CA ARG A 3 4.37 3.76 -23.83
C ARG A 3 4.38 4.43 -22.47
N GLN A 4 3.24 4.97 -22.04
CA GLN A 4 3.02 5.45 -20.69
C GLN A 4 2.60 4.29 -19.77
N ASP A 5 3.55 3.45 -19.35
CA ASP A 5 3.27 2.28 -18.47
C ASP A 5 3.16 2.64 -16.98
N TRP A 6 3.29 3.93 -16.63
CA TRP A 6 3.33 4.40 -15.23
C TRP A 6 1.95 4.62 -14.61
N ARG A 7 0.87 4.50 -15.40
CA ARG A 7 -0.52 4.81 -14.99
C ARG A 7 -1.09 3.86 -13.94
N HIS A 8 -0.52 2.67 -13.84
CA HIS A 8 -1.11 1.61 -13.04
C HIS A 8 -0.73 1.74 -11.57
N VAL A 9 -1.75 1.82 -10.71
CA VAL A 9 -1.61 1.62 -9.27
C VAL A 9 -1.25 0.14 -9.01
N PHE A 10 -0.56 -0.12 -7.89
CA PHE A 10 -0.27 -1.49 -7.46
C PHE A 10 -1.56 -2.33 -7.35
N SER A 11 -1.48 -3.63 -7.63
CA SER A 11 -2.65 -4.52 -7.67
C SER A 11 -3.18 -4.88 -6.28
N ARG A 12 -2.26 -5.06 -5.35
CA ARG A 12 -2.54 -5.45 -3.97
C ARG A 12 -1.50 -4.87 -3.03
N ALA A 13 -1.90 -4.63 -1.79
CA ALA A 13 -1.02 -4.36 -0.68
C ALA A 13 -1.25 -5.36 0.46
N LYS A 14 -0.17 -5.72 1.15
CA LYS A 14 -0.22 -6.42 2.44
C LYS A 14 0.49 -5.59 3.48
N VAL A 15 -0.18 -5.33 4.60
CA VAL A 15 0.36 -4.56 5.72
C VAL A 15 0.52 -5.46 6.93
N PHE A 16 1.74 -5.57 7.42
CA PHE A 16 2.11 -6.37 8.59
C PHE A 16 2.55 -5.45 9.73
N PHE A 17 2.32 -5.91 10.96
CA PHE A 17 2.46 -5.11 12.17
C PHE A 17 3.48 -5.75 13.11
N SER A 18 4.28 -4.93 13.79
CA SER A 18 5.20 -5.41 14.81
C SER A 18 5.40 -4.36 15.91
N VAL A 19 5.56 -4.82 17.15
CA VAL A 19 5.95 -3.96 18.29
C VAL A 19 7.47 -3.92 18.44
N GLY A 20 8.16 -5.04 18.17
CA GLY A 20 9.61 -5.18 18.37
C GLY A 20 10.46 -5.17 17.08
N GLY A 21 9.85 -5.01 15.90
CA GLY A 21 10.53 -4.88 14.61
C GLY A 21 11.13 -6.17 14.03
N ARG A 22 11.35 -7.21 14.85
CA ARG A 22 11.92 -8.51 14.41
C ARG A 22 10.86 -9.46 13.86
N TYR A 23 9.77 -9.63 14.59
CA TYR A 23 8.67 -10.53 14.22
C TYR A 23 7.45 -9.73 13.83
N PHE A 24 6.87 -10.05 12.68
CA PHE A 24 5.68 -9.39 12.16
C PHE A 24 4.46 -10.31 12.30
N SER A 25 3.27 -9.72 12.45
CA SER A 25 1.99 -10.43 12.54
C SER A 25 1.83 -11.45 11.41
N SER A 26 1.41 -12.68 11.73
CA SER A 26 1.19 -13.73 10.72
C SER A 26 0.05 -13.41 9.75
N VAL A 27 -0.98 -12.70 10.21
CA VAL A 27 -2.13 -12.29 9.40
C VAL A 27 -1.98 -10.81 9.03
N PRO A 28 -1.64 -10.46 7.77
CA PRO A 28 -1.60 -9.07 7.34
C PRO A 28 -3.00 -8.50 7.10
N VAL A 29 -3.10 -7.18 7.11
CA VAL A 29 -4.21 -6.49 6.46
C VAL A 29 -3.97 -6.56 4.95
N LYS A 30 -4.96 -7.05 4.21
CA LYS A 30 -4.90 -7.19 2.75
C LYS A 30 -5.78 -6.11 2.13
N TYR A 31 -5.24 -5.42 1.15
CA TYR A 31 -5.99 -4.46 0.34
C TYR A 31 -5.82 -4.82 -1.13
N GLN A 32 -6.91 -4.89 -1.87
CA GLN A 32 -6.90 -5.13 -3.30
C GLN A 32 -7.40 -3.87 -3.99
N TYR A 33 -6.61 -3.37 -4.93
CA TYR A 33 -7.00 -2.22 -5.73
C TYR A 33 -7.88 -2.70 -6.88
N MET A 34 -9.04 -2.08 -7.06
CA MET A 34 -9.86 -2.27 -8.26
C MET A 34 -9.36 -1.28 -9.32
N PRO A 35 -8.86 -1.76 -10.47
CA PRO A 35 -8.32 -0.88 -11.50
C PRO A 35 -9.44 -0.09 -12.17
N ASP A 36 -9.31 1.23 -12.21
CA ASP A 36 -10.08 2.11 -13.09
C ASP A 36 -9.23 2.39 -14.33
N GLU A 37 -9.50 1.70 -15.45
CA GLU A 37 -8.67 1.77 -16.66
C GLU A 37 -8.74 3.11 -17.41
N VAL A 38 -9.65 3.99 -17.03
CA VAL A 38 -9.95 5.24 -17.76
C VAL A 38 -9.10 6.42 -17.29
N SER A 39 -8.51 6.36 -16.10
CA SER A 39 -7.86 7.53 -15.48
C SER A 39 -6.33 7.53 -15.65
N GLU A 40 -5.77 8.66 -16.07
CA GLU A 40 -4.33 8.83 -16.32
C GLU A 40 -3.57 9.52 -15.17
N TYR A 41 -4.26 9.86 -14.07
CA TYR A 41 -3.68 10.63 -12.96
C TYR A 41 -3.25 9.76 -11.77
N ALA A 42 -2.27 10.24 -11.00
CA ALA A 42 -1.88 9.62 -9.73
C ALA A 42 -3.06 9.61 -8.74
N ARG A 43 -3.16 8.54 -7.95
CA ARG A 43 -4.29 8.31 -7.04
C ARG A 43 -3.81 8.17 -5.60
N ASN A 44 -4.49 8.85 -4.69
CA ASN A 44 -4.35 8.60 -3.26
C ASN A 44 -5.07 7.29 -2.91
N VAL A 45 -4.33 6.34 -2.35
CA VAL A 45 -4.86 5.04 -1.90
C VAL A 45 -4.85 4.99 -0.39
N THR A 46 -6.04 4.88 0.21
CA THR A 46 -6.20 4.76 1.66
C THR A 46 -6.46 3.30 2.03
N ILE A 47 -5.60 2.74 2.89
CA ILE A 47 -5.74 1.37 3.40
C ILE A 47 -6.14 1.44 4.88
N ASN A 48 -7.31 0.89 5.23
CA ASN A 48 -7.75 0.82 6.61
C ASN A 48 -6.90 -0.22 7.38
N LEU A 49 -6.27 0.20 8.48
CA LEU A 49 -5.39 -0.64 9.29
C LEU A 49 -6.11 -1.40 10.43
N HIS A 50 -7.43 -1.25 10.54
CA HIS A 50 -8.29 -1.93 11.52
C HIS A 50 -7.83 -1.78 12.97
N HIS A 51 -7.43 -0.57 13.37
CA HIS A 51 -7.03 -0.21 14.74
C HIS A 51 -5.91 -1.08 15.34
N ARG A 52 -5.07 -1.70 14.50
CA ARG A 52 -3.97 -2.55 14.96
C ARG A 52 -2.85 -1.70 15.56
N VAL A 53 -2.43 -2.04 16.78
CA VAL A 53 -1.35 -1.36 17.50
C VAL A 53 0.01 -1.91 17.04
N ALA A 54 0.93 -1.01 16.64
CA ALA A 54 2.28 -1.37 16.25
C ALA A 54 3.24 -0.19 16.36
N LYS A 55 4.53 -0.47 16.52
CA LYS A 55 5.63 0.50 16.38
C LYS A 55 6.28 0.44 14.99
N TYR A 56 6.26 -0.75 14.37
CA TYR A 56 6.84 -1.00 13.06
C TYR A 56 5.79 -1.58 12.12
N VAL A 57 5.78 -1.09 10.88
CA VAL A 57 4.89 -1.55 9.82
C VAL A 57 5.75 -2.04 8.66
N LYS A 58 5.39 -3.19 8.09
CA LYS A 58 5.96 -3.71 6.84
C LYS A 58 4.87 -3.72 5.78
N ILE A 59 5.12 -3.04 4.67
CA ILE A 59 4.18 -2.94 3.55
C ILE A 59 4.79 -3.72 2.38
N GLN A 60 4.00 -4.62 1.80
CA GLN A 60 4.34 -5.31 0.56
C GLN A 60 3.36 -4.88 -0.52
N LEU A 61 3.87 -4.20 -1.54
CA LEU A 61 3.10 -3.80 -2.72
C LEU A 61 3.34 -4.79 -3.85
N PHE A 62 2.28 -5.18 -4.55
CA PHE A 62 2.33 -6.11 -5.66
C PHE A 62 2.16 -5.34 -6.96
N PHE A 63 3.06 -5.57 -7.91
CA PHE A 63 3.04 -4.92 -9.21
C PHE A 63 1.77 -5.29 -9.99
N GLN A 64 1.17 -4.29 -10.64
CA GLN A 64 0.17 -4.47 -11.71
C GLN A 64 0.80 -4.20 -13.08
N ALA A 65 1.85 -3.38 -13.12
CA ALA A 65 2.63 -3.02 -14.30
C ALA A 65 4.13 -3.15 -14.02
N ARG A 66 4.98 -2.74 -14.96
CA ARG A 66 6.44 -2.87 -14.83
C ARG A 66 7.03 -2.08 -13.65
N TRP A 67 6.40 -0.97 -13.29
CA TRP A 67 6.88 -0.08 -12.23
C TRP A 67 5.77 0.24 -11.24
N ILE A 68 6.14 0.51 -10.00
CA ILE A 68 5.28 1.15 -9.00
C ILE A 68 5.91 2.51 -8.72
N LEU A 69 5.17 3.57 -8.96
CA LEU A 69 5.56 4.93 -8.62
C LEU A 69 4.86 5.34 -7.33
N LEU A 70 5.62 5.85 -6.36
CA LEU A 70 5.11 6.38 -5.10
C LEU A 70 5.70 7.78 -4.93
N SER A 71 4.84 8.77 -4.72
CA SER A 71 5.28 10.12 -4.34
C SER A 71 5.49 10.19 -2.82
N GLU A 72 4.47 9.82 -2.06
CA GLU A 72 4.39 10.03 -0.62
C GLU A 72 3.66 8.88 0.08
N LEU A 73 3.98 8.70 1.35
CA LEU A 73 3.31 7.77 2.24
C LEU A 73 3.19 8.41 3.62
N PHE A 74 1.97 8.44 4.16
CA PHE A 74 1.69 8.95 5.50
C PHE A 74 0.87 7.94 6.31
N PHE A 75 0.97 8.03 7.63
CA PHE A 75 0.23 7.19 8.57
C PHE A 75 -0.67 8.07 9.43
N ILE A 76 -1.94 7.69 9.53
CA ILE A 76 -2.88 8.26 10.50
C ILE A 76 -2.97 7.27 11.67
N SER A 77 -2.38 7.63 12.80
CA SER A 77 -2.41 6.83 14.04
C SER A 77 -3.20 7.54 15.15
N GLY A 78 -3.74 6.77 16.09
CA GLY A 78 -4.37 7.32 17.29
C GLY A 78 -3.38 8.08 18.17
N LYS A 79 -3.90 8.97 19.02
CA LYS A 79 -3.11 9.61 20.08
C LYS A 79 -2.86 8.60 21.20
N CYS A 80 -1.67 8.67 21.79
CA CYS A 80 -1.30 7.94 23.01
C CYS A 80 -2.08 8.49 24.21
#